data_AF-A0A402ABB1-F1
#
_entry.id   AF-A0A402ABB1-F1
#
_cell.length_a   1.000
_cell.length_b   1.000
_cell.length_c   1.000
_cell.angle_alpha   90.00
_cell.angle_beta   90.00
_cell.angle_gamma   90.00
#
_symmetry.space_group_name_H-M   'P 1'
#
loop_
_entity.id
_entity.type
_entity.pdbx_description
1 polymer ?
#
loop_
_entity_poly.entity_id
_entity_poly.type
_entity_poly.pdbx_seq_one_letter_code
_entity_poly.pdbx_strand_id
1 'polypeptide(L)'
;MFQKKFEYDKNDKVKLFYIKTQQQLSQRGGVVGTYPLLIITVLMFLGAAAQSYWPATDPARYQCYALTFWLGSSATHLLPSVQCTFLDLSVTRPAFHMLPREYPPLTLLPFSLPLLVPLPYYQIAFAFLMCVTILLVYWLLLRYGPRGGRSPF
;
A
#
# COMPACT_ATOMS: atom_id res chain seq x y z
N MET A 1 50.15 -16.94 16.17
CA MET A 1 49.37 -16.13 17.14
C MET A 1 48.82 -14.83 16.53
N PHE A 2 49.58 -14.12 15.69
CA PHE A 2 49.16 -12.85 15.06
C PHE A 2 47.93 -12.94 14.12
N GLN A 3 47.82 -13.99 13.31
CA GLN A 3 46.69 -14.16 12.37
C GLN A 3 45.32 -14.22 13.06
N LYS A 4 45.21 -14.95 14.19
CA LYS A 4 43.97 -15.03 14.98
C LYS A 4 43.56 -13.67 15.58
N LYS A 5 44.52 -12.81 15.94
CA LYS A 5 44.23 -11.49 16.51
C LYS A 5 43.67 -10.52 15.47
N PHE A 6 44.18 -10.61 14.24
CA PHE A 6 43.71 -9.79 13.12
C PHE A 6 42.30 -10.20 12.65
N GLU A 7 42.03 -11.51 12.62
CA GLU A 7 40.70 -12.04 12.29
C GLU A 7 39.65 -11.68 13.34
N TYR A 8 40.02 -11.71 14.62
CA TYR A 8 39.16 -11.30 15.74
C TYR A 8 38.83 -9.80 15.69
N ASP A 9 39.82 -8.93 15.47
CA ASP A 9 39.63 -7.47 15.35
C ASP A 9 38.72 -7.11 14.17
N LYS A 10 38.87 -7.78 13.03
CA LYS A 10 38.02 -7.56 11.86
C LYS A 10 36.57 -7.96 12.15
N ASN A 11 36.35 -9.11 12.77
CA ASN A 11 35.01 -9.61 13.06
C ASN A 11 34.29 -8.76 14.13
N ASP A 12 35.03 -8.26 15.13
CA ASP A 12 34.49 -7.37 16.16
C ASP A 12 34.07 -6.01 15.58
N LYS A 13 34.89 -5.42 14.71
CA LYS A 13 34.54 -4.17 14.00
C LYS A 13 33.30 -4.32 13.12
N VAL A 14 33.16 -5.44 12.42
CA VAL A 14 31.97 -5.73 11.61
C VAL A 14 30.74 -5.87 12.49
N LYS A 15 30.81 -6.61 13.61
CA LYS A 15 29.71 -6.74 14.57
C LYS A 15 29.31 -5.40 15.16
N LEU A 16 30.29 -4.59 15.58
CA LEU A 16 30.05 -3.27 16.16
C LEU A 16 29.36 -2.34 15.15
N PHE A 17 29.78 -2.41 13.88
CA PHE A 17 29.15 -1.67 12.79
C PHE A 17 27.69 -2.09 12.57
N TYR A 18 27.41 -3.39 12.55
CA TYR A 18 26.05 -3.92 12.41
C TYR A 18 25.14 -3.47 13.56
N ILE A 19 25.61 -3.57 14.81
CA ILE A 19 24.85 -3.17 16.01
C ILE A 19 24.55 -1.67 15.97
N LYS A 20 25.55 -0.84 15.62
CA LYS A 20 25.41 0.61 15.56
C LYS A 20 24.42 1.02 14.46
N THR A 21 24.49 0.37 13.30
CA THR A 21 23.56 0.59 12.18
C THR A 21 22.14 0.16 12.54
N GLN A 22 21.96 -1.01 13.18
CA GLN A 22 20.64 -1.43 13.68
C GLN A 22 20.08 -0.48 14.73
N GLN A 23 20.90 0.00 15.66
CA GLN A 23 20.47 1.00 16.65
C GLN A 23 20.02 2.29 15.97
N GLN A 24 20.74 2.78 14.95
CA GLN A 24 20.35 3.98 14.20
C GLN A 24 19.07 3.80 13.38
N LEU A 25 18.84 2.63 12.80
CA LEU A 25 17.59 2.29 12.09
C LEU A 25 16.41 2.12 13.06
N SER A 26 16.66 1.59 14.26
CA SER A 26 15.65 1.37 15.31
C SER A 26 15.32 2.66 16.09
N GLN A 27 16.19 3.68 16.02
CA GLN A 27 15.91 4.97 16.62
C GLN A 27 14.74 5.67 15.91
N ARG A 28 13.63 5.76 16.64
CA ARG A 28 12.41 6.43 16.21
C ARG A 28 12.68 7.88 15.82
N GLY A 29 12.23 8.27 14.61
CA GLY A 29 12.46 9.61 14.07
C GLY A 29 13.86 9.86 13.54
N GLY A 30 14.73 8.84 13.53
CA GLY A 30 16.01 8.92 12.83
C GLY A 30 15.78 9.09 11.33
N VAL A 31 16.41 10.11 10.75
CA VAL A 31 16.41 10.38 9.30
C VAL A 31 16.82 9.12 8.52
N VAL A 32 17.72 8.32 9.10
CA VAL A 32 18.22 7.05 8.55
C VAL A 32 17.11 6.02 8.35
N GLY A 33 16.15 5.89 9.28
CA GLY A 33 15.02 4.97 9.16
C GLY A 33 13.93 5.43 8.19
N THR A 34 13.97 6.69 7.75
CA THR A 34 12.99 7.26 6.81
C THR A 34 13.30 6.86 5.37
N TYR A 35 14.58 6.76 5.02
CA TYR A 35 15.02 6.36 3.67
C TYR A 35 14.47 5.02 3.19
N PRO A 36 14.56 3.89 3.94
CA PRO A 36 14.00 2.63 3.47
C PRO A 36 12.48 2.70 3.28
N LEU A 37 11.77 3.46 4.12
CA LEU A 37 10.33 3.64 4.00
C LEU A 37 9.95 4.44 2.75
N LEU A 38 10.69 5.50 2.44
CA LEU A 38 10.53 6.25 1.19
C LEU A 38 10.85 5.38 -0.03
N ILE A 39 11.95 4.62 0.00
CA ILE A 39 12.34 3.71 -1.08
C ILE A 39 11.24 2.67 -1.34
N ILE A 40 10.75 2.00 -0.29
CA ILE A 40 9.69 0.99 -0.40
C ILE A 40 8.41 1.64 -0.95
N THR A 41 8.03 2.83 -0.46
CA THR A 41 6.83 3.54 -0.92
C THR A 41 6.92 3.88 -2.41
N VAL A 42 8.07 4.38 -2.86
CA VAL A 42 8.31 4.72 -4.28
C VAL A 42 8.30 3.46 -5.14
N LEU A 43 8.96 2.38 -4.72
CA LEU A 43 8.97 1.11 -5.45
C LEU A 43 7.56 0.51 -5.55
N MET A 44 6.77 0.56 -4.47
CA MET A 44 5.37 0.12 -4.48
C MET A 44 4.53 0.97 -5.43
N PHE A 45 4.72 2.29 -5.45
CA PHE A 45 4.00 3.18 -6.36
C PHE A 45 4.33 2.88 -7.83
N LEU A 46 5.62 2.74 -8.16
CA LEU A 46 6.05 2.41 -9.52
C LEU A 46 5.52 1.05 -9.97
N GLY A 47 5.54 0.05 -9.08
CA GLY A 47 4.96 -1.27 -9.35
C GLY A 47 3.45 -1.22 -9.61
N ALA A 48 2.71 -0.47 -8.79
CA ALA A 48 1.27 -0.29 -8.95
C ALA A 48 0.91 0.51 -10.22
N ALA A 49 1.69 1.54 -10.54
CA ALA A 49 1.54 2.31 -11.78
C ALA A 49 1.86 1.46 -13.03
N ALA A 50 2.85 0.56 -12.96
CA ALA A 50 3.11 -0.38 -14.06
C ALA A 50 1.98 -1.42 -14.21
N GLN A 51 1.30 -1.78 -13.12
CA GLN A 51 0.13 -2.66 -13.18
C GLN A 51 -1.10 -1.99 -13.79
N SER A 52 -1.13 -0.66 -13.94
CA SER A 52 -2.33 0.02 -14.42
C SER A 52 -2.66 -0.23 -15.88
N TYR A 53 -1.74 -0.85 -16.63
CA TYR A 53 -1.99 -1.28 -18.01
C TYR A 53 -2.77 -2.59 -18.07
N TRP A 54 -2.92 -3.31 -16.95
CA TRP A 54 -3.56 -4.61 -16.91
C TRP A 54 -5.00 -4.50 -16.38
N PRO A 55 -5.99 -5.04 -17.10
CA PRO A 55 -7.40 -5.00 -16.68
C PRO A 55 -7.72 -6.01 -15.56
N ALA A 56 -6.87 -7.02 -15.35
CA ALA A 56 -7.09 -8.09 -14.38
C ALA A 56 -6.27 -7.85 -13.10
N THR A 57 -6.45 -6.70 -12.46
CA THR A 57 -5.75 -6.34 -11.22
C THR A 57 -6.75 -6.08 -10.09
N ASP A 58 -6.34 -6.24 -8.84
CA ASP A 58 -7.22 -5.99 -7.68
C ASP A 58 -7.81 -4.57 -7.69
N PRO A 59 -7.03 -3.50 -8.01
CA PRO A 59 -7.59 -2.16 -8.14
C PRO A 59 -8.68 -2.04 -9.22
N ALA A 60 -8.57 -2.76 -10.35
CA ALA A 60 -9.63 -2.78 -11.36
C ALA A 60 -10.92 -3.42 -10.82
N ARG A 61 -10.80 -4.46 -9.99
CA ARG A 61 -11.97 -5.07 -9.33
C ARG A 61 -12.62 -4.10 -8.36
N TYR A 62 -11.84 -3.38 -7.56
CA TYR A 62 -12.35 -2.35 -6.66
C TYR A 62 -13.04 -1.23 -7.43
N GLN A 63 -12.54 -0.86 -8.61
CA GLN A 63 -13.19 0.10 -9.50
C GLN A 63 -14.59 -0.38 -9.92
N CYS A 64 -14.72 -1.63 -10.37
CA CYS A 64 -16.02 -2.22 -10.73
C CYS A 64 -16.99 -2.21 -9.54
N TYR A 65 -16.54 -2.58 -8.34
CA TYR A 65 -17.38 -2.55 -7.14
C TYR A 65 -17.84 -1.14 -6.77
N ALA A 66 -16.93 -0.16 -6.73
CA ALA A 66 -17.28 1.21 -6.40
C ALA A 66 -18.26 1.80 -7.44
N LEU A 67 -17.99 1.61 -8.72
CA LEU A 67 -18.83 2.12 -9.80
C LEU A 67 -20.23 1.50 -9.79
N THR A 68 -20.33 0.18 -9.65
CA THR A 68 -21.63 -0.50 -9.63
C THR A 68 -22.44 -0.21 -8.37
N PHE A 69 -21.78 0.01 -7.24
CA PHE A 69 -22.44 0.45 -6.02
C PHE A 69 -23.03 1.86 -6.17
N TRP A 70 -22.26 2.83 -6.67
CA TRP A 70 -22.70 4.23 -6.74
C TRP A 70 -23.61 4.54 -7.94
N LEU A 71 -23.36 3.94 -9.10
CA LEU A 71 -24.06 4.23 -10.35
C LEU A 71 -24.99 3.10 -10.82
N GLY A 72 -24.98 1.95 -10.15
CA GLY A 72 -25.75 0.77 -10.55
C GLY A 72 -25.04 -0.11 -11.58
N SER A 73 -25.63 -1.27 -11.87
CA SER A 73 -25.01 -2.28 -12.74
C SER A 73 -24.85 -1.84 -14.19
N SER A 74 -25.72 -0.92 -14.66
CA SER A 74 -25.68 -0.40 -16.02
C SER A 74 -24.40 0.38 -16.31
N ALA A 75 -23.79 1.03 -15.30
CA ALA A 75 -22.59 1.84 -15.48
C ALA A 75 -21.35 1.02 -15.90
N THR A 76 -21.38 -0.31 -15.77
CA THR A 76 -20.28 -1.20 -16.19
C THR A 76 -19.92 -1.08 -17.67
N HIS A 77 -20.83 -0.58 -18.52
CA HIS A 77 -20.52 -0.30 -19.93
C HIS A 77 -19.43 0.76 -20.14
N LEU A 78 -19.15 1.58 -19.12
CA LEU A 78 -18.09 2.59 -19.14
C LEU A 78 -16.69 1.98 -18.94
N LEU A 79 -16.61 0.70 -18.55
CA LEU A 79 -15.37 -0.03 -18.32
C LEU A 79 -15.23 -1.17 -19.34
N PRO A 80 -13.99 -1.64 -19.60
CA PRO A 80 -13.79 -2.87 -20.35
C PRO A 80 -14.49 -4.05 -19.67
N SER A 81 -15.27 -4.81 -20.44
CA SER A 81 -16.07 -5.95 -19.96
C SER A 81 -15.25 -6.98 -19.16
N VAL A 82 -13.98 -7.17 -19.54
CA VAL A 82 -13.05 -8.11 -18.90
C VAL A 82 -12.83 -7.75 -17.42
N GLN A 83 -12.84 -6.47 -17.05
CA GLN A 83 -12.57 -6.02 -15.68
C GLN A 83 -13.66 -6.47 -14.70
N CYS A 84 -14.93 -6.48 -15.12
CA CYS A 84 -16.06 -6.78 -14.24
C CYS A 84 -16.65 -8.19 -14.44
N THR A 85 -15.95 -9.10 -15.15
CA THR A 85 -16.41 -10.48 -15.44
C THR A 85 -16.76 -11.30 -14.18
N PHE A 86 -16.17 -10.96 -13.04
CA PHE A 86 -16.43 -11.63 -11.76
C PHE A 86 -17.79 -11.26 -11.15
N LEU A 87 -18.42 -10.18 -11.63
CA LEU A 87 -19.66 -9.66 -11.11
C LEU A 87 -20.84 -10.27 -11.88
N ASP A 88 -21.80 -10.85 -11.17
CA ASP A 88 -23.02 -11.38 -11.78
C ASP A 88 -23.94 -10.22 -12.21
N LEU A 89 -23.83 -9.87 -13.49
CA LEU A 89 -24.55 -8.79 -14.17
C LEU A 89 -25.80 -9.30 -14.90
N SER A 90 -26.23 -10.55 -14.66
CA SER A 90 -27.41 -11.15 -15.30
C SER A 90 -28.71 -10.39 -15.03
N VAL A 91 -28.80 -9.70 -13.89
CA VAL A 91 -29.94 -8.86 -13.51
C VAL A 91 -29.47 -7.42 -13.34
N THR A 92 -30.18 -6.49 -13.98
CA THR A 92 -29.90 -5.05 -13.81
C THR A 92 -30.29 -4.64 -12.39
N ARG A 93 -29.35 -4.10 -11.62
CA ARG A 93 -29.58 -3.66 -10.24
C ARG A 93 -29.38 -2.15 -10.12
N PRO A 94 -30.26 -1.45 -9.40
CA PRO A 94 -30.11 -0.03 -9.15
C PRO A 94 -28.91 0.27 -8.24
N ALA A 95 -28.52 1.55 -8.18
CA ALA A 95 -27.49 2.02 -7.26
C ALA A 95 -27.80 1.60 -5.80
N PHE A 96 -26.75 1.44 -5.00
CA PHE A 96 -26.77 1.00 -3.59
C PHE A 96 -27.28 -0.42 -3.33
N HIS A 97 -27.72 -1.15 -4.36
CA HIS A 97 -28.20 -2.54 -4.24
C HIS A 97 -27.19 -3.59 -4.69
N MET A 98 -26.01 -3.16 -5.16
CA MET A 98 -24.85 -4.01 -5.43
C MET A 98 -23.82 -3.86 -4.31
N LEU A 99 -24.00 -4.58 -3.20
CA LEU A 99 -22.97 -4.67 -2.18
C LEU A 99 -21.88 -5.67 -2.61
N PRO A 100 -20.59 -5.33 -2.46
CA PRO A 100 -19.51 -6.31 -2.51
C PRO A 100 -19.77 -7.38 -1.46
N ARG A 101 -19.82 -8.65 -1.87
CA ARG A 101 -20.09 -9.75 -0.92
C ARG A 101 -18.91 -10.04 0.00
N GLU A 102 -17.71 -9.62 -0.40
CA GLU A 102 -16.46 -9.95 0.28
C GLU A 102 -15.99 -8.91 1.29
N TYR A 103 -16.55 -7.69 1.27
CA TYR A 103 -16.04 -6.59 2.08
C TYR A 103 -17.19 -5.85 2.78
N PRO A 104 -17.00 -5.37 4.02
CA PRO A 104 -17.98 -4.53 4.69
C PRO A 104 -18.14 -3.21 3.92
N PRO A 105 -19.35 -2.63 3.88
CA PRO A 105 -19.65 -1.45 3.05
C PRO A 105 -18.80 -0.23 3.41
N LEU A 106 -18.25 -0.18 4.62
CA LEU A 106 -17.35 0.90 5.06
C LEU A 106 -16.05 0.95 4.24
N THR A 107 -15.59 -0.18 3.69
CA THR A 107 -14.41 -0.23 2.82
C THR A 107 -14.63 0.37 1.44
N LEU A 108 -15.90 0.55 1.02
CA LEU A 108 -16.21 1.26 -0.23
C LEU A 108 -15.87 2.74 -0.16
N LEU A 109 -15.85 3.35 1.03
CA LEU A 109 -15.49 4.77 1.17
C LEU A 109 -14.09 5.07 0.62
N PRO A 110 -13.01 4.45 1.11
CA PRO A 110 -11.67 4.71 0.58
C PRO A 110 -11.54 4.30 -0.89
N PHE A 111 -12.28 3.28 -1.35
CA PHE A 111 -12.26 2.83 -2.74
C PHE A 111 -13.08 3.72 -3.68
N SER A 112 -14.06 4.45 -3.16
CA SER A 112 -14.82 5.43 -3.94
C SER A 112 -14.06 6.75 -4.15
N LEU A 113 -13.06 7.03 -3.31
CA LEU A 113 -12.26 8.25 -3.39
C LEU A 113 -11.49 8.41 -4.72
N PRO A 114 -10.81 7.37 -5.27
CA PRO A 114 -10.20 7.46 -6.59
C PRO A 114 -11.22 7.61 -7.75
N LEU A 115 -12.52 7.36 -7.52
CA LEU A 115 -13.58 7.52 -8.52
C LEU A 115 -13.89 8.99 -8.84
N LEU A 116 -13.37 9.95 -8.04
CA LEU A 116 -13.44 11.38 -8.33
C LEU A 116 -12.55 11.78 -9.52
N VAL A 117 -11.57 10.95 -9.85
CA VAL A 117 -10.65 11.12 -10.99
C VAL A 117 -11.20 10.31 -12.17
N PRO A 118 -10.96 10.70 -13.45
CA PRO A 118 -11.45 9.93 -14.57
C PRO A 118 -11.06 8.44 -14.51
N LEU A 119 -11.98 7.58 -14.93
CA LEU A 119 -11.86 6.12 -14.91
C LEU A 119 -10.50 5.54 -15.36
N PRO A 120 -9.83 6.01 -16.43
CA PRO A 120 -8.53 5.46 -16.83
C PRO A 120 -7.41 5.71 -15.80
N TYR A 121 -7.53 6.74 -14.97
CA TYR A 121 -6.53 7.10 -13.95
C TYR A 121 -6.87 6.55 -12.57
N TYR A 122 -7.97 5.80 -12.43
CA TYR A 122 -8.43 5.28 -11.15
C TYR A 122 -7.35 4.49 -10.40
N GLN A 123 -6.65 3.59 -11.10
CA GLN A 123 -5.63 2.74 -10.49
C GLN A 123 -4.40 3.54 -10.01
N ILE A 124 -4.02 4.59 -10.73
CA ILE A 124 -2.92 5.48 -10.34
C ILE A 124 -3.35 6.34 -9.14
N ALA A 125 -4.58 6.88 -9.17
CA ALA A 125 -5.14 7.62 -8.05
C ALA A 125 -5.24 6.75 -6.78
N PHE A 126 -5.61 5.47 -6.92
CA PHE A 126 -5.59 4.51 -5.83
C PHE A 126 -4.18 4.26 -5.27
N ALA A 127 -3.18 4.07 -6.15
CA ALA A 127 -1.79 3.92 -5.74
C ALA A 127 -1.28 5.16 -4.98
N PHE A 128 -1.63 6.36 -5.46
CA PHE A 128 -1.30 7.61 -4.80
C PHE A 128 -1.92 7.69 -3.40
N LEU A 129 -3.20 7.32 -3.25
CA LEU A 129 -3.84 7.27 -1.93
C LEU A 129 -3.15 6.30 -0.98
N MET A 130 -2.70 5.14 -1.46
CA MET A 130 -1.92 4.21 -0.64
C MET A 130 -0.56 4.79 -0.21
N CYS A 131 0.11 5.57 -1.04
CA CYS A 131 1.31 6.29 -0.62
C CYS A 131 0.99 7.32 0.48
N VAL A 132 -0.11 8.07 0.32
CA VAL A 132 -0.56 9.04 1.31
C VAL A 132 -0.91 8.36 2.64
N THR A 133 -1.59 7.21 2.63
CA THR A 133 -1.90 6.47 3.87
C THR A 133 -0.63 5.96 4.55
N ILE A 134 0.35 5.45 3.81
CA ILE A 134 1.65 5.03 4.37
C ILE A 134 2.35 6.22 5.03
N LEU A 135 2.40 7.37 4.36
CA LEU A 135 3.02 8.59 4.91
C LEU A 135 2.27 9.10 6.14
N LEU A 136 0.94 9.05 6.13
CA LEU A 136 0.10 9.46 7.27
C LEU A 136 0.30 8.52 8.46
N VAL A 137 0.28 7.20 8.24
CA VAL A 137 0.55 6.21 9.29
C VAL A 137 1.95 6.41 9.84
N TYR A 138 2.96 6.61 8.97
CA TYR A 138 4.31 6.89 9.40
C TYR A 138 4.39 8.16 10.25
N TRP A 139 3.75 9.24 9.80
CA TRP A 139 3.67 10.49 10.55
C TRP A 139 2.95 10.31 11.90
N LEU A 140 1.87 9.52 11.93
CA LEU A 140 1.13 9.18 13.14
C LEU A 140 2.00 8.37 14.10
N LEU A 141 2.80 7.42 13.60
CA LEU A 141 3.75 6.64 14.39
C LEU A 141 4.88 7.53 14.94
N LEU A 142 5.36 8.50 14.16
CA LEU A 142 6.29 9.50 14.66
C LEU A 142 5.66 10.34 15.78
N ARG A 143 4.41 10.78 15.62
CA ARG A 143 3.73 11.64 16.58
C ARG A 143 3.25 10.91 17.85
N TYR A 144 2.65 9.73 17.71
CA TYR A 144 1.88 9.04 18.75
C TYR A 144 2.39 7.64 19.12
N GLY A 145 3.35 7.07 18.38
CA GLY A 145 3.90 5.76 18.72
C GLY A 145 4.48 5.67 20.14
N PRO A 146 4.73 4.47 20.68
CA PRO A 146 5.44 4.29 21.96
C PRO A 146 6.91 4.74 21.87
N ARG A 147 7.40 5.45 22.88
CA ARG A 147 8.81 5.89 22.97
C ARG A 147 9.68 4.70 23.35
N GLY A 148 10.32 4.09 22.36
CA GLY A 148 11.28 3.00 22.59
C GLY A 148 10.61 1.76 23.18
N GLY A 149 10.25 0.81 22.31
CA GLY A 149 10.20 -0.58 22.76
C GLY A 149 11.61 -0.97 23.16
N ARG A 150 11.95 -0.82 24.44
CA ARG A 150 12.98 -1.66 25.07
C ARG A 150 12.44 -3.06 24.91
N SER A 151 12.86 -3.78 23.87
CA SER A 151 12.73 -5.23 23.83
C SER A 151 13.56 -5.75 25.00
N PRO A 152 12.94 -6.35 26.03
CA PRO A 152 13.68 -6.94 27.14
C PRO A 152 14.07 -8.35 26.72
N PHE A 153 14.95 -8.49 25.74
CA PHE A 153 15.61 -9.75 25.40
C PHE A 153 16.98 -9.47 24.79
#